data_AF-A0AAW1WGK9-F1
#
_entry.id   AF-A0AAW1WGK9-F1
#
_cell.length_a   1.000
_cell.length_b   1.000
_cell.length_c   1.000
_cell.angle_alpha   90.00
_cell.angle_beta   90.00
_cell.angle_gamma   90.00
#
_symmetry.space_group_name_H-M   'P 1'
#
loop_
_entity.id
_entity.type
_entity.pdbx_description
1 polymer ?
#
loop_
_entity_poly.entity_id
_entity_poly.type
_entity_poly.pdbx_seq_one_letter_code
_entity_poly.pdbx_strand_id
1 'polypeptide(L)'
;MAAIAKMDSSAYDYIHSCYKRPAYDSAYAKYICPMSSSELWPKIADNLIKLPPCKKRTRKSKTNRIKEPDELSKNATKLPRYDHVIHCSICGVEGHKQRSCSQRGANDDEASSSNATRGGQR
;
A
#
# COMPACT_ATOMS: atom_id res chain seq x y z
N MET A 1 18.68 44.67 13.19
CA MET A 1 19.42 45.88 12.79
C MET A 1 19.34 47.02 13.81
N ALA A 2 18.26 47.14 14.61
CA ALA A 2 18.11 48.24 15.57
C ALA A 2 19.18 48.32 16.68
N ALA A 3 19.71 47.18 17.16
CA ALA A 3 20.76 47.19 18.17
C ALA A 3 22.12 47.69 17.63
N ILE A 4 22.45 47.34 16.38
CA ILE A 4 23.71 47.73 15.71
C ILE A 4 23.70 49.22 15.34
N ALA A 5 22.54 49.74 14.92
CA ALA A 5 22.39 51.17 14.66
C ALA A 5 22.49 52.03 15.94
N LYS A 6 22.16 51.49 17.11
CA LYS A 6 22.28 52.19 18.40
C LYS A 6 23.71 52.29 18.93
N MET A 7 24.62 51.45 18.41
CA MET A 7 26.03 51.41 18.79
C MET A 7 26.93 52.11 17.75
N ASP A 8 26.33 52.91 16.86
CA ASP A 8 27.00 53.67 15.77
C ASP A 8 28.02 52.87 14.97
N SER A 9 27.85 51.54 14.93
CA SER A 9 28.79 50.62 14.31
C SER A 9 28.23 50.11 13.00
N SER A 10 29.11 49.81 12.05
CA SER A 10 28.68 49.29 10.76
C SER A 10 28.22 47.84 10.92
N ALA A 11 27.12 47.47 10.26
CA ALA A 11 26.68 46.08 10.23
C ALA A 11 27.76 45.14 9.69
N TYR A 12 28.65 45.64 8.82
CA TYR A 12 29.76 44.89 8.23
C TYR A 12 30.82 44.41 9.24
N ASP A 13 30.94 45.07 10.40
CA ASP A 13 31.94 44.71 11.41
C ASP A 13 31.56 43.43 12.18
N TYR A 14 30.25 43.18 12.31
CA TYR A 14 29.70 42.00 12.97
C TYR A 14 29.55 40.78 12.05
N ILE A 15 29.80 40.94 10.75
CA ILE A 15 29.73 39.85 9.79
C ILE A 15 30.98 38.98 9.93
N HIS A 16 30.77 37.66 10.02
CA HIS A 16 31.86 36.69 10.07
C HIS A 16 32.77 36.79 8.85
N SER A 17 34.07 36.53 9.03
CA SER A 17 35.10 36.68 7.98
C SER A 17 34.78 35.91 6.69
N CYS A 18 34.09 34.76 6.79
CA CYS A 18 33.71 33.93 5.64
C CYS A 18 32.71 34.59 4.67
N TYR A 19 31.97 35.61 5.10
CA TYR A 19 31.04 36.36 4.24
C TYR A 19 31.61 37.69 3.75
N LYS A 20 32.86 38.02 4.11
CA LYS A 20 33.52 39.24 3.64
C LYS A 20 34.10 39.03 2.23
N ARG A 21 34.24 40.12 1.48
CA ARG A 21 34.84 40.16 0.15
C ARG A 21 36.14 39.34 -0.01
N PRO A 22 37.14 39.38 0.89
CA PRO A 22 38.35 38.55 0.77
C PRO A 22 38.06 37.05 0.72
N ALA A 23 37.03 36.56 1.41
CA ALA A 23 36.66 35.15 1.35
C ALA A 23 36.08 34.78 -0.02
N TYR A 24 35.23 35.66 -0.59
CA TYR A 24 34.73 35.52 -1.96
C TYR A 24 35.87 35.53 -2.98
N ASP A 25 36.76 36.52 -2.89
CA ASP A 25 37.92 36.62 -3.77
C ASP A 25 38.81 35.38 -3.64
N SER A 26 39.02 34.83 -2.44
CA SER A 26 39.78 33.59 -2.26
C SER A 26 39.10 32.34 -2.86
N ALA A 27 37.77 32.27 -2.76
CA ALA A 27 36.98 31.13 -3.25
C ALA A 27 36.99 31.07 -4.77
N TYR A 28 36.95 32.23 -5.42
CA TYR A 28 36.94 32.37 -6.88
C TYR A 28 38.28 32.83 -7.46
N ALA A 29 39.34 32.98 -6.65
CA ALA A 29 40.68 33.35 -7.10
C ALA A 29 41.24 32.32 -8.09
N LYS A 30 40.83 31.06 -7.93
CA LYS A 30 41.23 29.97 -8.82
C LYS A 30 40.29 29.94 -10.01
N TYR A 31 40.88 29.97 -11.20
CA TYR A 31 40.15 29.78 -12.43
C TYR A 31 39.55 28.38 -12.48
N ILE A 32 38.24 28.28 -12.69
CA ILE A 32 37.61 27.02 -13.09
C ILE A 32 38.05 26.82 -14.54
N CYS A 33 39.04 25.94 -14.75
CA CYS A 33 39.44 25.59 -16.11
C CYS A 33 38.20 25.09 -16.85
N PRO A 34 37.88 25.63 -18.04
CA PRO A 34 36.80 25.10 -18.84
C PRO A 34 37.08 23.61 -19.05
N MET A 35 36.07 22.77 -18.81
CA MET A 35 36.21 21.37 -19.15
C MET A 35 36.46 21.27 -20.65
N SER A 36 37.49 20.51 -21.01
CA SER A 36 37.80 20.27 -22.42
C SER A 36 36.58 19.65 -23.10
N SER A 37 36.36 20.00 -24.38
CA SER A 37 35.31 19.40 -25.19
C SER A 37 35.45 17.87 -25.19
N SER A 38 34.33 17.15 -25.36
CA SER A 38 34.32 15.68 -25.39
C SER A 38 35.28 15.09 -26.44
N GLU A 39 35.58 15.84 -27.49
CA GLU A 39 36.54 15.48 -28.53
C GLU A 39 37.99 15.41 -28.03
N LEU A 40 38.35 16.23 -27.03
CA LEU A 40 39.69 16.29 -26.44
C LEU A 40 39.89 15.30 -25.29
N TRP A 41 38.85 14.56 -24.90
CA TRP A 41 38.97 13.58 -23.84
C TRP A 41 39.80 12.37 -24.32
N PRO A 42 40.71 11.86 -23.49
CA PRO A 42 41.44 10.64 -23.83
C PRO A 42 40.44 9.53 -24.09
N LYS A 43 40.54 8.89 -25.26
CA LYS A 43 39.74 7.70 -25.60
C LYS A 43 40.27 6.55 -24.76
N ILE A 44 39.70 6.36 -23.57
CA ILE A 44 40.04 5.25 -22.69
C ILE A 44 39.48 3.98 -23.35
N ALA A 45 40.34 3.24 -24.06
CA ALA A 45 39.96 2.05 -24.82
C ALA A 45 39.46 0.91 -23.91
N ASP A 46 39.97 0.83 -22.67
CA ASP A 46 39.95 -0.44 -21.94
C ASP A 46 39.30 -0.42 -20.56
N ASN A 47 38.76 0.71 -20.12
CA ASN A 47 38.03 0.79 -18.83
C ASN A 47 36.57 1.11 -19.06
N LEU A 48 35.89 0.30 -19.87
CA LEU A 48 34.43 0.31 -19.88
C LEU A 48 33.98 -0.22 -18.51
N ILE A 49 33.73 0.70 -17.58
CA ILE A 49 33.09 0.38 -16.30
C ILE A 49 31.79 -0.32 -16.65
N LYS A 50 31.74 -1.63 -16.43
CA LYS A 50 30.54 -2.41 -16.67
C LYS A 50 29.48 -1.84 -15.75
N LEU A 51 28.41 -1.32 -16.33
CA LEU A 51 27.24 -0.92 -15.58
C LEU A 51 26.83 -2.10 -14.68
N PRO A 52 26.46 -1.87 -13.42
CA PRO A 52 25.95 -2.93 -12.58
C PRO A 52 24.77 -3.59 -13.31
N PRO A 53 24.60 -4.92 -13.19
CA PRO A 53 23.51 -5.62 -13.86
C PRO A 53 22.18 -4.95 -13.56
N CYS A 54 21.49 -4.47 -14.60
CA CYS A 54 20.17 -3.88 -14.45
C CYS A 54 19.20 -4.96 -13.95
N LYS A 55 18.85 -4.91 -12.66
CA LYS A 55 17.83 -5.80 -12.10
C LYS A 55 16.46 -5.31 -12.58
N LYS A 56 15.81 -6.07 -13.47
CA LYS A 56 14.38 -5.88 -13.76
C LYS A 56 13.62 -6.01 -12.44
N ARG A 57 13.07 -4.91 -11.94
CA ARG A 57 12.24 -4.95 -10.72
C ARG A 57 10.96 -5.70 -11.06
N THR A 58 10.72 -6.82 -10.40
CA THR A 58 9.39 -7.45 -10.42
C THR A 58 8.39 -6.40 -9.95
N ARG A 59 7.35 -6.16 -10.75
CA ARG A 59 6.29 -5.21 -10.37
C ARG A 59 5.69 -5.70 -9.06
N LYS A 60 5.48 -4.78 -8.11
CA LYS A 60 4.70 -5.07 -6.91
C LYS A 60 3.34 -5.62 -7.35
N SER A 61 2.91 -6.74 -6.76
CA SER A 61 1.55 -7.23 -7.00
C SER A 61 0.56 -6.13 -6.64
N LYS A 62 -0.43 -5.90 -7.50
CA LYS A 62 -1.42 -4.85 -7.26
C LYS A 62 -2.29 -5.30 -6.08
N THR A 63 -2.23 -4.58 -4.97
CA THR A 63 -3.14 -4.82 -3.84
C THR A 63 -4.56 -4.52 -4.31
N ASN A 64 -5.48 -5.46 -4.10
CA ASN A 64 -6.90 -5.22 -4.31
C ASN A 64 -7.42 -4.28 -3.23
N ARG A 65 -8.37 -3.41 -3.59
CA ARG A 65 -9.09 -2.57 -2.62
C ARG A 65 -9.82 -3.46 -1.61
N ILE A 66 -9.76 -3.11 -0.33
CA ILE A 66 -10.63 -3.69 0.71
C ILE A 66 -12.07 -3.27 0.40
N LYS A 67 -12.99 -4.23 0.44
CA LYS A 67 -14.40 -4.02 0.12
C LYS A 67 -15.22 -3.85 1.40
N GLU A 68 -16.21 -2.97 1.37
CA GLU A 68 -17.21 -2.86 2.42
C GLU A 68 -18.07 -4.14 2.50
N PRO A 69 -18.67 -4.47 3.66
CA PRO A 69 -19.37 -5.74 3.88
C PRO A 69 -20.57 -6.01 2.96
N ASP A 70 -21.12 -4.98 2.33
CA ASP A 70 -22.24 -5.07 1.38
C ASP A 70 -21.78 -5.15 -0.09
N GLU A 71 -20.48 -5.00 -0.37
CA GLU A 71 -20.00 -4.99 -1.75
C GLU A 71 -19.82 -6.39 -2.34
N LEU A 72 -20.49 -6.63 -3.47
CA LEU A 72 -20.35 -7.87 -4.23
C LEU A 72 -18.91 -8.08 -4.74
N SER A 73 -18.40 -9.31 -4.62
CA SER A 73 -17.13 -9.72 -5.22
C SER A 73 -17.17 -9.56 -6.74
N LYS A 74 -16.03 -9.24 -7.39
CA LYS A 74 -16.00 -9.00 -8.85
C LYS A 74 -16.42 -10.24 -9.66
N ASN A 75 -16.34 -11.42 -9.05
CA ASN A 75 -16.67 -12.71 -9.66
C ASN A 75 -17.88 -13.37 -8.95
N ALA A 76 -18.69 -12.60 -8.22
CA ALA A 76 -19.85 -13.16 -7.53
C ALA A 76 -20.97 -13.49 -8.54
N THR A 77 -21.28 -14.77 -8.70
CA THR A 77 -22.39 -15.25 -9.55
C THR A 77 -23.75 -15.17 -8.85
N LYS A 78 -23.77 -15.03 -7.51
CA LYS A 78 -24.99 -14.99 -6.70
C LYS A 78 -24.90 -13.84 -5.69
N LEU A 79 -26.05 -13.24 -5.39
CA LEU A 79 -26.19 -12.24 -4.33
C LEU A 79 -26.05 -12.90 -2.95
N PRO A 80 -25.48 -12.19 -1.95
CA PRO A 80 -25.50 -12.63 -0.56
C PRO A 80 -26.95 -12.66 -0.08
N ARG A 81 -27.30 -13.67 0.71
CA ARG A 81 -28.61 -13.77 1.35
C ARG A 81 -28.56 -13.04 2.69
N TYR A 82 -29.02 -11.79 2.69
CA TYR A 82 -29.30 -11.04 3.90
C TYR A 82 -30.74 -11.35 4.37
N ASP A 83 -30.96 -11.30 5.69
CA ASP A 83 -32.28 -11.35 6.36
C ASP A 83 -33.12 -12.63 6.23
N HIS A 84 -32.51 -13.80 6.00
CA HIS A 84 -33.25 -15.06 6.10
C HIS A 84 -33.42 -15.48 7.56
N VAL A 85 -34.67 -15.52 8.03
CA VAL A 85 -35.01 -16.12 9.33
C VAL A 85 -34.99 -17.64 9.19
N ILE A 86 -34.11 -18.28 9.96
CA ILE A 86 -34.01 -19.74 9.99
C ILE A 86 -35.15 -20.28 10.84
N HIS A 87 -36.02 -21.09 10.25
CA HIS A 87 -37.08 -21.81 10.95
C HIS A 87 -36.72 -23.29 11.08
N CYS A 88 -37.05 -23.89 12.22
CA CYS A 88 -36.88 -25.31 12.44
C CYS A 88 -38.03 -26.10 11.79
N SER A 89 -37.73 -27.11 10.98
CA SER A 89 -38.76 -27.97 10.37
C SER A 89 -39.48 -28.90 11.35
N ILE A 90 -38.92 -29.13 12.55
CA ILE A 90 -39.52 -29.98 13.57
C ILE A 90 -40.51 -29.20 14.43
N CYS A 91 -40.10 -28.02 14.92
CA CYS A 91 -40.87 -27.27 15.90
C CYS A 91 -41.42 -25.94 15.39
N GLY A 92 -41.08 -25.54 14.17
CA GLY A 92 -41.50 -24.27 13.56
C GLY A 92 -40.83 -23.03 14.16
N VAL A 93 -40.11 -23.15 15.28
CA VAL A 93 -39.51 -22.02 15.99
C VAL A 93 -38.30 -21.48 15.22
N GLU A 94 -38.16 -20.15 15.26
CA GLU A 94 -37.05 -19.43 14.66
C GLU A 94 -35.74 -19.58 15.45
N GLY A 95 -34.60 -19.33 14.79
CA GLY A 95 -33.29 -19.24 15.44
C GLY A 95 -32.48 -20.54 15.50
N HIS A 96 -33.04 -21.67 15.05
CA HIS A 96 -32.28 -22.92 14.98
C HIS A 96 -32.72 -23.83 13.82
N LYS A 97 -31.83 -24.72 13.38
CA LYS A 97 -32.13 -25.72 12.36
C LYS A 97 -32.56 -27.02 13.04
N GLN A 98 -33.22 -27.90 12.28
CA GLN A 98 -33.60 -29.24 12.74
C GLN A 98 -32.47 -30.00 13.47
N ARG A 99 -31.20 -29.83 13.06
CA ARG A 99 -30.04 -30.50 13.67
C ARG A 99 -29.80 -30.11 15.14
N SER A 100 -30.14 -28.90 15.52
CA SER A 100 -29.95 -28.37 16.87
C SER A 100 -31.28 -28.19 17.62
N CYS A 101 -32.35 -28.85 17.14
CA CYS A 101 -33.66 -28.83 17.79
C CYS A 101 -33.65 -29.76 19.02
N SER A 102 -34.17 -29.29 20.15
CA SER A 102 -34.33 -30.09 21.35
C SER A 102 -35.37 -31.21 21.19
N GLN A 103 -36.36 -31.02 20.31
CA GLN A 103 -37.43 -31.98 20.03
C GLN A 103 -37.06 -33.02 18.95
N ARG A 104 -35.78 -33.09 18.58
CA ARG A 104 -35.32 -33.91 17.46
C ARG A 104 -35.52 -35.42 17.69
N GLY A 105 -35.47 -35.88 18.94
CA GLY A 105 -35.69 -37.29 19.29
C GLY A 105 -37.09 -37.63 19.80
N ALA A 106 -38.01 -36.67 19.87
CA ALA A 106 -39.38 -36.91 20.34
C ALA A 106 -40.35 -37.33 19.21
N ASN A 107 -39.91 -37.24 17.96
CA ASN A 107 -40.73 -37.51 16.77
C ASN A 107 -40.24 -38.75 15.98
N ASP A 108 -39.24 -39.49 16.49
CA ASP A 108 -38.66 -40.65 15.80
C ASP A 108 -39.42 -41.97 16.06
N ASP A 109 -40.41 -41.98 16.97
CA ASP A 109 -41.19 -43.19 17.33
C ASP A 109 -42.50 -43.38 16.52
N GLU A 110 -42.87 -42.46 15.62
CA GLU A 110 -44.13 -42.51 14.84
C GLU A 110 -43.89 -42.22 13.34
N ALA A 111 -42.82 -42.79 12.76
CA ALA A 111 -42.59 -42.71 11.31
C ALA A 111 -41.90 -43.97 10.77
N SER A 112 -42.43 -45.14 11.12
CA SER A 112 -42.14 -46.39 10.41
C SER A 112 -43.41 -46.88 9.72
N SER A 113 -43.79 -46.23 8.61
CA SER A 113 -44.52 -46.88 7.50
C SER A 113 -44.68 -45.95 6.28
N SER A 114 -44.23 -46.47 5.14
CA SER A 114 -44.51 -46.06 3.75
C SER A 114 -43.68 -44.94 3.09
N ASN A 115 -42.66 -45.42 2.35
CA ASN A 115 -42.42 -45.20 0.92
C ASN A 115 -41.23 -44.35 0.45
N ALA A 116 -40.28 -45.14 -0.08
CA ALA A 116 -39.44 -44.97 -1.26
C ALA A 116 -39.51 -43.68 -2.12
N THR A 117 -38.28 -43.25 -2.47
CA THR A 117 -37.79 -42.67 -3.76
C THR A 117 -37.68 -41.17 -3.99
N ARG A 118 -36.53 -40.85 -4.65
CA ARG A 118 -36.08 -39.63 -5.37
C ARG A 118 -35.54 -38.51 -4.46
N GLY A 119 -34.30 -38.02 -4.59
CA GLY A 119 -33.44 -37.87 -5.78
C GLY A 119 -33.41 -36.39 -6.20
N GLY A 120 -32.24 -35.74 -6.15
CA GLY A 120 -31.99 -34.40 -6.71
C GLY A 120 -31.45 -33.40 -5.69
N GLN A 121 -30.13 -33.16 -5.60
CA GLN A 121 -29.35 -32.18 -6.39
C GLN A 121 -29.89 -30.74 -6.35
N ARG A 122 -29.28 -29.88 -5.51
CA ARG A 122 -28.43 -28.74 -5.93
C ARG A 122 -28.01 -27.87 -4.75
#